data_AF-A0A1U7LQW8-F1
#
_entry.id   AF-A0A1U7LQW8-F1
#
_cell.length_a   1.000
_cell.length_b   1.000
_cell.length_c   1.000
_cell.angle_alpha   90.00
_cell.angle_beta   90.00
_cell.angle_gamma   90.00
#
_symmetry.space_group_name_H-M   'P 1'
#
loop_
_entity.id
_entity.type
_entity.pdbx_description
1 polymer ?
#
loop_
_entity_poly.entity_id
_entity_poly.type
_entity_poly.pdbx_seq_one_letter_code
_entity_poly.pdbx_strand_id
1 'polypeptide(L)'
;LVGCLVAGLLSFYSRPRSLPAYVPAAVFIGWFIPFSVVLLFPFDLASTSSTKNQRPLFFIPENVLVVVWRTTWWTCAVFTWFVFPNMQNYVDSGHRAPWKRLKSALLTNLRNQIIGLVISSSVLVYILASTKVSSAAAIKSTIIALANSWGLVIVIMLMGHGLVNIPRRLWYSASRQYQLRDLERRAVIVWDAKEEASETLAEVGAEVSALEHKVFGEHKAWVKELIAMCPSAQEHRGSNRSPIPLDRVDDEYLASLTRRVRSAARKKERYTSEWGSLIRVATFIQDVMDAGTSSKGELVIRFNTARSGLFSPRAAYHFYVNVVPLAKRVTAVLLGMLSAIIVFSEIFINAKHPLISIVGIVVRGAGPKWALVELISVAILTYMAVCTYTTLLRLQVFNLFALVPNHHTDPPSLIFFASYLCRLT
;
A
#
# COMPACT_ATOMS: atom_id res chain seq x y z
N LEU A 1 16.46 7.26 10.48
CA LEU A 1 15.07 7.76 10.40
C LEU A 1 14.20 6.94 9.45
N VAL A 2 14.53 6.86 8.15
CA VAL A 2 13.72 6.10 7.16
C VAL A 2 13.52 4.63 7.56
N GLY A 3 14.58 3.94 7.99
CA GLY A 3 14.46 2.56 8.46
C GLY A 3 13.49 2.39 9.64
N CYS A 4 13.47 3.35 10.58
CA CYS A 4 12.53 3.32 11.71
C CYS A 4 11.10 3.60 11.28
N LEU A 5 10.89 4.52 10.32
CA LEU A 5 9.59 4.76 9.70
C LEU A 5 9.06 3.48 9.03
N VAL A 6 9.89 2.83 8.21
CA VAL A 6 9.50 1.60 7.50
C VAL A 6 9.24 0.46 8.47
N ALA A 7 10.09 0.27 9.48
CA ALA A 7 9.85 -0.72 10.53
C ALA A 7 8.55 -0.45 11.30
N GLY A 8 8.27 0.81 11.61
CA GLY A 8 7.03 1.26 12.24
C GLY A 8 5.81 0.94 11.38
N LEU A 9 5.82 1.32 10.10
CA LEU A 9 4.75 1.01 9.15
C LEU A 9 4.55 -0.49 8.98
N LEU A 10 5.63 -1.26 8.83
CA LEU A 10 5.56 -2.71 8.68
C LEU A 10 4.96 -3.36 9.93
N SER A 11 5.38 -2.91 11.11
CA SER A 11 4.80 -3.36 12.37
C SER A 11 3.35 -2.96 12.52
N PHE A 12 2.90 -1.83 11.95
CA PHE A 12 1.51 -1.39 12.02
C PHE A 12 0.57 -2.25 11.14
N TYR A 13 1.05 -2.67 9.96
CA TYR A 13 0.25 -3.45 9.00
C TYR A 13 0.35 -4.96 9.19
N SER A 14 1.51 -5.47 9.63
CA SER A 14 1.80 -6.90 9.73
C SER A 14 2.06 -7.33 11.17
N ARG A 15 1.90 -8.63 11.47
CA ARG A 15 2.46 -9.27 12.68
C ARG A 15 3.78 -9.92 12.27
N PRO A 16 4.96 -9.30 12.48
CA PRO A 16 6.22 -9.82 11.96
C PRO A 16 6.55 -11.21 12.51
N ARG A 17 6.07 -11.54 13.72
CA ARG A 17 6.31 -12.82 14.38
C ARG A 17 5.43 -13.98 13.90
N SER A 18 4.29 -13.71 13.26
CA SER A 18 3.42 -14.77 12.72
C SER A 18 3.69 -15.07 11.24
N LEU A 19 4.55 -14.26 10.60
CA LEU A 19 4.92 -14.41 9.20
C LEU A 19 6.30 -15.06 9.10
N PRO A 20 6.56 -15.87 8.05
CA PRO A 20 7.90 -16.34 7.77
C PRO A 20 8.85 -15.15 7.57
N ALA A 21 10.03 -15.18 8.21
CA ALA A 21 10.94 -14.03 8.28
C ALA A 21 11.37 -13.45 6.91
N TYR A 22 11.36 -14.26 5.85
CA TYR A 22 11.71 -13.80 4.50
C TYR A 22 10.68 -12.78 3.93
N VAL A 23 9.41 -12.86 4.33
CA VAL A 23 8.36 -11.94 3.85
C VAL A 23 8.57 -10.51 4.40
N PRO A 24 8.60 -10.26 5.73
CA PRO A 24 8.82 -8.92 6.25
C PRO A 24 10.21 -8.39 5.89
N ALA A 25 11.24 -9.23 5.75
CA ALA A 25 12.56 -8.80 5.31
C ALA A 25 12.54 -8.25 3.86
N ALA A 26 11.93 -8.98 2.92
CA ALA A 26 11.83 -8.52 1.54
C ALA A 26 10.94 -7.28 1.41
N VAL A 27 9.81 -7.22 2.14
CA VAL A 27 8.92 -6.06 2.18
C VAL A 27 9.62 -4.84 2.77
N PHE A 28 10.42 -5.02 3.83
CA PHE A 28 11.21 -3.94 4.42
C PHE A 28 12.15 -3.31 3.40
N ILE A 29 12.89 -4.13 2.63
CA ILE A 29 13.79 -3.64 1.58
C ILE A 29 13.00 -2.88 0.51
N GLY A 30 11.89 -3.47 0.03
CA GLY A 30 11.08 -2.85 -1.02
C GLY A 30 10.34 -1.59 -0.60
N TRP A 31 10.16 -1.33 0.70
CA TRP A 31 9.66 -0.05 1.20
C TRP A 31 10.82 0.92 1.46
N PHE A 32 11.89 0.44 2.09
CA PHE A 32 13.04 1.25 2.47
C PHE A 32 13.63 2.03 1.29
N ILE A 33 13.80 1.38 0.14
CA ILE A 33 14.42 2.01 -1.02
C ILE A 33 13.55 3.19 -1.54
N PRO A 34 12.26 3.02 -1.87
CA PRO A 34 11.39 4.14 -2.25
C PRO A 34 11.33 5.28 -1.25
N PHE A 35 11.18 4.98 0.04
CA PHE A 35 11.18 6.04 1.06
C PHE A 35 12.53 6.76 1.17
N SER A 36 13.65 6.11 0.81
CA SER A 36 14.97 6.71 0.83
C SER A 36 15.24 7.60 -0.39
N VAL A 37 14.67 7.26 -1.56
CA VAL A 37 14.83 8.05 -2.80
C VAL A 37 14.30 9.49 -2.65
N VAL A 38 13.25 9.68 -1.84
CA VAL A 38 12.70 10.99 -1.49
C VAL A 38 13.74 11.92 -0.85
N LEU A 39 14.68 11.35 -0.08
CA LEU A 39 15.78 12.10 0.54
C LEU A 39 17.02 12.14 -0.37
N LEU A 40 17.27 11.07 -1.13
CA LEU A 40 18.43 10.98 -2.01
C LEU A 40 18.38 12.04 -3.12
N PHE A 41 17.21 12.32 -3.69
CA PHE A 41 17.09 13.21 -4.84
C PHE A 41 17.47 14.67 -4.54
N PRO A 42 17.05 15.30 -3.43
CA PRO A 42 17.57 16.62 -3.03
C PRO A 42 19.06 16.62 -2.74
N PHE A 43 19.58 15.55 -2.13
CA PHE A 43 21.02 15.45 -1.83
C PHE A 43 21.85 15.34 -3.11
N ASP A 44 21.37 14.61 -4.10
CA ASP A 44 21.95 14.56 -5.44
C ASP A 44 22.00 15.96 -6.06
N LEU A 45 20.84 16.61 -6.20
CA LEU A 45 20.73 17.95 -6.81
C LEU A 45 21.64 18.97 -6.13
N ALA A 46 21.68 18.96 -4.80
CA ALA A 46 22.53 19.85 -4.01
C ALA A 46 24.02 19.52 -4.18
N SER A 47 24.38 18.25 -4.30
CA SER A 47 25.78 17.82 -4.47
C SER A 47 26.31 18.09 -5.88
N THR A 48 25.50 17.96 -6.92
CA THR A 48 25.89 18.26 -8.31
C THR A 48 25.88 19.75 -8.64
N SER A 49 25.03 20.53 -7.99
CA SER A 49 24.91 21.98 -8.25
C SER A 49 25.84 22.84 -7.38
N SER A 50 26.47 22.26 -6.36
CA SER A 50 27.35 22.96 -5.43
C SER A 50 28.68 23.34 -6.08
N THR A 51 29.08 24.60 -5.91
CA THR A 51 30.42 25.09 -6.27
C THR A 51 31.40 24.88 -5.11
N LYS A 52 32.70 24.72 -5.40
CA LYS A 52 33.76 24.38 -4.41
C LYS A 52 33.77 25.23 -3.12
N ASN A 53 33.25 26.45 -3.16
CA ASN A 53 33.25 27.39 -2.03
C ASN A 53 32.00 27.33 -1.14
N GLN A 54 30.94 26.63 -1.53
CA GLN A 54 29.69 26.53 -0.76
C GLN A 54 29.12 25.12 -0.82
N ARG A 55 29.40 24.33 0.22
CA ARG A 55 28.91 22.95 0.33
C ARG A 55 27.47 22.92 0.87
N PRO A 56 26.63 21.98 0.37
CA PRO A 56 25.31 21.73 0.94
C PRO A 56 25.42 21.10 2.34
N LEU A 57 24.29 20.94 3.03
CA LEU A 57 24.27 20.29 4.34
C LEU A 57 24.70 18.81 4.22
N PHE A 58 24.20 18.13 3.18
CA PHE A 58 24.57 16.75 2.87
C PHE A 58 25.25 16.66 1.51
N PHE A 59 26.58 16.63 1.51
CA PHE A 59 27.38 16.45 0.30
C PHE A 59 27.71 14.97 0.08
N ILE A 60 27.38 14.45 -1.09
CA ILE A 60 27.70 13.09 -1.52
C ILE A 60 28.65 13.16 -2.73
N PRO A 61 29.84 12.56 -2.67
CA PRO A 61 30.75 12.48 -3.82
C PRO A 61 30.10 11.80 -5.03
N GLU A 62 30.41 12.28 -6.24
CA GLU A 62 29.83 11.78 -7.49
C GLU A 62 30.03 10.27 -7.69
N ASN A 63 31.21 9.75 -7.35
CA ASN A 63 31.51 8.31 -7.42
C ASN A 63 30.61 7.48 -6.48
N VAL A 64 30.29 8.01 -5.29
CA VAL A 64 29.38 7.37 -4.34
C VAL A 64 27.96 7.44 -4.86
N LEU A 65 27.54 8.59 -5.39
CA LEU A 65 26.21 8.81 -5.93
C LEU A 65 25.88 7.84 -7.09
N VAL A 66 26.81 7.65 -8.02
CA VAL A 66 26.67 6.68 -9.12
C VAL A 66 26.49 5.25 -8.58
N VAL A 67 27.27 4.87 -7.56
CA VAL A 67 27.13 3.55 -6.93
C VAL A 67 25.77 3.41 -6.24
N VAL A 68 25.32 4.42 -5.50
CA VAL A 68 24.03 4.41 -4.80
C VAL A 68 22.86 4.29 -5.78
N TRP A 69 22.85 5.09 -6.85
CA TRP A 69 21.80 5.02 -7.87
C TRP A 69 21.81 3.68 -8.60
N ARG A 70 22.98 3.17 -8.99
CA ARG A 70 23.10 1.87 -9.66
C ARG A 70 22.60 0.73 -8.77
N THR A 71 23.00 0.72 -7.50
CA THR A 71 22.54 -0.29 -6.54
C THR A 71 21.04 -0.19 -6.30
N THR A 72 20.50 1.02 -6.14
CA THR A 72 19.07 1.27 -5.96
C THR A 72 18.26 0.75 -7.14
N TRP A 73 18.67 1.10 -8.36
CA TRP A 73 18.00 0.71 -9.59
C TRP A 73 17.99 -0.81 -9.78
N TRP A 74 19.15 -1.47 -9.68
CA TRP A 74 19.22 -2.92 -9.85
C TRP A 74 18.46 -3.68 -8.76
N THR A 75 18.50 -3.19 -7.53
CA THR A 75 17.76 -3.80 -6.42
C THR A 75 16.25 -3.70 -6.67
N CYS A 76 15.73 -2.51 -6.99
CA CYS A 76 14.31 -2.33 -7.32
C CYS A 76 13.89 -3.16 -8.54
N ALA A 77 14.74 -3.25 -9.57
CA ALA A 77 14.45 -4.06 -10.75
C ALA A 77 14.32 -5.55 -10.41
N VAL A 78 15.31 -6.12 -9.70
CA VAL A 78 15.28 -7.53 -9.27
C VAL A 78 14.09 -7.80 -8.35
N PHE A 79 13.80 -6.89 -7.42
CA PHE A 79 12.69 -7.06 -6.48
C PHE A 79 11.34 -7.00 -7.20
N THR A 80 11.17 -6.07 -8.13
CA THR A 80 9.92 -5.85 -8.86
C THR A 80 9.59 -6.98 -9.82
N TRP A 81 10.58 -7.44 -10.60
CA TRP A 81 10.36 -8.37 -11.70
C TRP A 81 10.55 -9.83 -11.30
N PHE A 82 11.36 -10.09 -10.28
CA PHE A 82 11.70 -11.45 -9.86
C PHE A 82 11.27 -11.77 -8.43
N VAL A 83 11.75 -11.05 -7.42
CA VAL A 83 11.54 -11.47 -6.01
C VAL A 83 10.07 -11.39 -5.60
N PHE A 84 9.42 -10.23 -5.75
CA PHE A 84 8.05 -10.05 -5.28
C PHE A 84 7.01 -10.91 -6.02
N PRO A 85 7.01 -11.00 -7.37
CA PRO A 85 6.06 -11.85 -8.07
C PRO A 85 6.18 -13.33 -7.68
N ASN A 86 7.40 -13.84 -7.58
CA ASN A 86 7.63 -15.23 -7.15
C ASN A 86 7.25 -15.44 -5.68
N MET A 87 7.60 -14.50 -4.80
CA MET A 87 7.25 -14.59 -3.39
C MET A 87 5.73 -14.51 -3.17
N GLN A 88 5.02 -13.68 -3.94
CA GLN A 88 3.56 -13.58 -3.90
C GLN A 88 2.93 -14.91 -4.33
N ASN A 89 3.34 -15.47 -5.47
CA ASN A 89 2.82 -16.75 -5.95
C ASN A 89 3.20 -17.91 -5.01
N TYR A 90 4.38 -17.87 -4.37
CA TYR A 90 4.83 -18.87 -3.41
C TYR A 90 4.01 -18.84 -2.13
N VAL A 91 3.69 -17.65 -1.60
CA VAL A 91 2.84 -17.53 -0.40
C VAL A 91 1.41 -17.95 -0.71
N ASP A 92 0.91 -17.63 -1.89
CA ASP A 92 -0.47 -17.95 -2.29
C ASP A 92 -0.64 -19.39 -2.82
N SER A 93 0.45 -20.12 -3.09
CA SER A 93 0.39 -21.52 -3.50
C SER A 93 -0.27 -22.38 -2.41
N GLY A 94 -1.18 -23.26 -2.80
CA GLY A 94 -1.83 -24.19 -1.90
C GLY A 94 -1.04 -25.46 -1.60
N HIS A 95 0.03 -25.75 -2.35
CA HIS A 95 0.83 -26.96 -2.16
C HIS A 95 1.53 -27.00 -0.78
N ARG A 96 1.71 -28.20 -0.23
CA ARG A 96 2.41 -28.43 1.04
C ARG A 96 3.93 -28.40 0.90
N ALA A 97 4.46 -29.10 -0.11
CA ALA A 97 5.90 -29.27 -0.30
C ALA A 97 6.57 -27.96 -0.78
N PRO A 98 7.64 -27.46 -0.11
CA PRO A 98 8.31 -26.21 -0.48
C PRO A 98 8.76 -26.16 -1.95
N TRP A 99 9.23 -27.29 -2.48
CA TRP A 99 9.65 -27.39 -3.88
C TRP A 99 8.49 -27.26 -4.86
N LYS A 100 7.35 -27.93 -4.60
CA LYS A 100 6.14 -27.81 -5.45
C LYS A 100 5.63 -26.37 -5.46
N ARG A 101 5.67 -25.69 -4.32
CA ARG A 101 5.32 -24.26 -4.19
C ARG A 101 6.23 -23.37 -5.03
N LEU A 102 7.56 -23.57 -4.94
CA LEU A 102 8.53 -22.78 -5.71
C LEU A 102 8.39 -23.00 -7.21
N LYS A 103 8.29 -24.27 -7.65
CA LYS A 103 8.07 -24.61 -9.06
C LYS A 103 6.78 -23.99 -9.59
N SER A 104 5.67 -24.11 -8.85
CA SER A 104 4.39 -23.51 -9.21
C SER A 104 4.48 -21.98 -9.29
N ALA A 105 5.18 -21.35 -8.33
CA ALA A 105 5.37 -19.90 -8.30
C ALA A 105 6.18 -19.39 -9.49
N LEU A 106 7.28 -20.06 -9.82
CA LEU A 106 8.13 -19.74 -10.97
C LEU A 106 7.40 -19.90 -12.29
N LEU A 107 6.67 -21.01 -12.48
CA LEU A 107 5.89 -21.24 -13.71
C LEU A 107 4.76 -20.22 -13.87
N THR A 108 4.07 -19.89 -12.78
CA THR A 108 3.00 -18.88 -12.80
C THR A 108 3.56 -17.50 -13.11
N ASN A 109 4.69 -17.12 -12.50
CA ASN A 109 5.34 -15.85 -12.82
C ASN A 109 5.85 -15.83 -14.27
N LEU A 110 6.52 -16.89 -14.72
CA LEU A 110 7.03 -16.99 -16.09
C LEU A 110 5.91 -16.84 -17.12
N ARG A 111 4.77 -17.50 -16.91
CA ARG A 111 3.58 -17.34 -17.76
C ARG A 111 3.13 -15.88 -17.81
N ASN A 112 3.04 -15.21 -16.64
CA ASN A 112 2.64 -13.81 -16.58
C ASN A 112 3.66 -12.88 -17.26
N GLN A 113 4.96 -13.17 -17.15
CA GLN A 113 6.01 -12.42 -17.83
C GLN A 113 5.96 -12.58 -19.35
N ILE A 114 5.72 -13.81 -19.85
CA ILE A 114 5.56 -14.07 -21.28
C ILE A 114 4.34 -13.28 -21.82
N ILE A 115 3.20 -13.32 -21.12
CA ILE A 115 2.01 -12.55 -21.51
C ILE A 115 2.33 -11.05 -21.54
N GLY A 116 2.98 -10.52 -20.50
CA GLY A 116 3.40 -9.13 -20.43
C GLY A 116 4.34 -8.73 -21.57
N LEU A 117 5.32 -9.58 -21.88
CA LEU A 117 6.28 -9.36 -22.97
C LEU A 117 5.60 -9.35 -24.33
N VAL A 118 4.64 -10.23 -24.58
CA VAL A 118 3.87 -10.24 -25.84
C VAL A 118 3.12 -8.92 -25.99
N ILE A 119 2.39 -8.50 -24.95
CA ILE A 119 1.63 -7.23 -24.97
C ILE A 119 2.57 -6.04 -25.20
N SER A 120 3.67 -5.94 -24.44
CA SER A 120 4.60 -4.81 -24.58
C SER A 120 5.29 -4.81 -25.94
N SER A 121 5.60 -5.99 -26.50
CA SER A 121 6.21 -6.10 -27.83
C SER A 121 5.23 -5.66 -28.92
N SER A 122 3.94 -6.01 -28.83
CA SER A 122 2.92 -5.53 -29.76
C SER A 122 2.79 -4.01 -29.74
N VAL A 123 2.79 -3.39 -28.55
CA VAL A 123 2.77 -1.93 -28.41
C VAL A 123 4.03 -1.30 -29.01
N LEU A 124 5.21 -1.88 -28.76
CA LEU A 124 6.46 -1.39 -29.32
C LEU A 124 6.46 -1.45 -30.85
N VAL A 125 6.05 -2.57 -31.45
CA VAL A 125 5.94 -2.73 -32.91
C VAL A 125 5.00 -1.69 -33.50
N TYR A 126 3.85 -1.45 -32.86
CA TYR A 126 2.90 -0.42 -33.29
C TYR A 126 3.56 0.97 -33.30
N ILE A 127 4.27 1.36 -32.23
CA ILE A 127 4.96 2.65 -32.13
C ILE A 127 6.04 2.79 -33.19
N LEU A 128 6.85 1.75 -33.42
CA LEU A 128 7.92 1.78 -34.42
C LEU A 128 7.36 1.90 -35.84
N ALA A 129 6.27 1.19 -36.14
CA ALA A 129 5.57 1.29 -37.41
C ALA A 129 4.97 2.69 -37.64
N SER A 130 4.37 3.29 -36.61
CA SER A 130 3.74 4.62 -36.74
C SER A 130 4.76 5.76 -36.83
N THR A 131 5.90 5.64 -36.14
CA THR A 131 6.94 6.68 -36.09
C THR A 131 8.00 6.54 -37.18
N LYS A 132 7.98 5.43 -37.95
CA LYS A 132 8.98 5.10 -38.99
C LYS A 132 10.42 5.14 -38.46
N VAL A 133 10.60 4.75 -37.20
CA VAL A 133 11.91 4.75 -36.53
C VAL A 133 12.63 3.44 -36.84
N SER A 134 13.75 3.53 -37.57
CA SER A 134 14.54 2.36 -37.98
C SER A 134 15.94 2.29 -37.34
N SER A 135 16.36 3.34 -36.62
CA SER A 135 17.69 3.37 -35.98
C SER A 135 17.69 2.56 -34.68
N ALA A 136 18.66 1.66 -34.53
CA ALA A 136 18.86 0.86 -33.31
C ALA A 136 18.99 1.74 -32.04
N ALA A 137 19.62 2.91 -32.16
CA ALA A 137 19.75 3.86 -31.06
C ALA A 137 18.40 4.45 -30.65
N ALA A 138 17.55 4.76 -31.62
CA ALA A 138 16.21 5.29 -31.39
C ALA A 138 15.24 4.22 -30.86
N ILE A 139 15.38 2.97 -31.29
CA ILE A 139 14.66 1.82 -30.70
C ILE A 139 15.05 1.67 -29.23
N LYS A 140 16.36 1.68 -28.92
CA LYS A 140 16.87 1.58 -27.55
C LYS A 140 16.34 2.71 -26.66
N SER A 141 16.39 3.97 -27.12
CA SER A 141 15.87 5.09 -26.34
C SER A 141 14.36 5.00 -26.14
N THR A 142 13.61 4.56 -27.15
CA THR A 142 12.16 4.34 -27.06
C THR A 142 11.80 3.27 -26.04
N ILE A 143 12.54 2.15 -26.01
CA ILE A 143 12.33 1.08 -25.02
C ILE A 143 12.55 1.61 -23.60
N ILE A 144 13.62 2.38 -23.39
CA ILE A 144 13.92 2.98 -22.06
C ILE A 144 12.81 3.95 -21.66
N ALA A 145 12.37 4.81 -22.58
CA ALA A 145 11.29 5.76 -22.33
C ALA A 145 9.96 5.06 -22.01
N LEU A 146 9.61 4.01 -22.75
CA LEU A 146 8.38 3.24 -22.54
C LEU A 146 8.41 2.44 -21.23
N ALA A 147 9.57 1.89 -20.85
CA ALA A 147 9.73 1.20 -19.58
C ALA A 147 9.51 2.15 -18.38
N ASN A 148 10.00 3.39 -18.48
CA ASN A 148 9.87 4.39 -17.43
C ASN A 148 8.50 5.09 -17.41
N SER A 149 7.82 5.19 -18.55
CA SER A 149 6.53 5.90 -18.64
C SER A 149 5.43 5.24 -17.82
N TRP A 150 5.42 3.91 -17.70
CA TRP A 150 4.43 3.20 -16.88
C TRP A 150 4.47 3.61 -15.41
N GLY A 151 5.68 3.67 -14.82
CA GLY A 151 5.86 4.12 -13.43
C GLY A 151 5.44 5.58 -13.26
N LEU A 152 5.83 6.44 -14.20
CA LEU A 152 5.45 7.86 -14.20
C LEU A 152 3.93 8.07 -14.28
N VAL A 153 3.22 7.33 -15.13
CA VAL A 153 1.75 7.39 -15.22
C VAL A 153 1.11 7.04 -13.87
N ILE A 154 1.59 5.99 -13.22
CA ILE A 154 1.10 5.60 -11.89
C ILE A 154 1.39 6.70 -10.87
N VAL A 155 2.62 7.22 -10.82
CA VAL A 155 2.98 8.32 -9.89
C VAL A 155 2.08 9.53 -10.12
N ILE A 156 1.90 9.98 -11.37
CA ILE A 156 1.07 11.14 -11.70
C ILE A 156 -0.39 10.94 -11.26
N MET A 157 -0.97 9.76 -11.52
CA MET A 157 -2.35 9.46 -11.11
C MET A 157 -2.50 9.43 -9.58
N LEU A 158 -1.60 8.73 -8.88
CA LEU A 158 -1.63 8.60 -7.43
C LEU A 158 -1.37 9.94 -6.73
N MET A 159 -0.37 10.68 -7.20
CA MET A 159 0.01 11.98 -6.68
C MET A 159 -1.12 12.99 -6.92
N GLY A 160 -1.66 13.06 -8.15
CA GLY A 160 -2.75 13.97 -8.51
C GLY A 160 -3.98 13.76 -7.63
N HIS A 161 -4.39 12.50 -7.41
CA HIS A 161 -5.46 12.19 -6.47
C HIS A 161 -5.08 12.58 -5.02
N GLY A 162 -3.85 12.30 -4.59
CA GLY A 162 -3.37 12.62 -3.23
C GLY A 162 -3.33 14.11 -2.91
N LEU A 163 -2.90 14.94 -3.87
CA LEU A 163 -2.81 16.40 -3.75
C LEU A 163 -4.17 17.04 -3.44
N VAL A 164 -5.26 16.48 -3.97
CA VAL A 164 -6.62 16.98 -3.72
C VAL A 164 -7.26 16.28 -2.51
N ASN A 165 -7.15 14.96 -2.44
CA ASN A 165 -7.89 14.17 -1.47
C ASN A 165 -7.36 14.32 -0.04
N ILE A 166 -6.04 14.50 0.16
CA ILE A 166 -5.47 14.68 1.52
C ILE A 166 -5.99 15.94 2.21
N PRO A 167 -5.83 17.16 1.65
CA PRO A 167 -6.34 18.37 2.29
C PRO A 167 -7.87 18.32 2.44
N ARG A 168 -8.58 17.84 1.41
CA ARG A 168 -10.04 17.66 1.45
C ARG A 168 -10.48 16.76 2.61
N ARG A 169 -9.89 15.57 2.74
CA ARG A 169 -10.22 14.62 3.80
C ARG A 169 -9.88 15.19 5.17
N LEU A 170 -8.75 15.90 5.30
CA LEU A 170 -8.37 16.51 6.57
C LEU A 170 -9.38 17.59 7.00
N TRP A 171 -9.82 18.43 6.05
CA TRP A 171 -10.87 19.42 6.26
C TRP A 171 -12.19 18.79 6.74
N TYR A 172 -12.70 17.79 6.03
CA TYR A 172 -13.94 17.11 6.42
C TYR A 172 -13.80 16.34 7.74
N SER A 173 -12.62 15.79 8.03
CA SER A 173 -12.34 15.11 9.31
C SER A 173 -12.30 16.05 10.52
N ALA A 174 -12.40 17.36 10.32
CA ALA A 174 -12.60 18.33 11.40
C ALA A 174 -14.07 18.40 11.84
N SER A 175 -15.02 17.99 11.01
CA SER A 175 -16.45 17.95 11.35
C SER A 175 -16.86 16.58 11.87
N ARG A 176 -17.24 16.51 13.15
CA ARG A 176 -17.68 15.28 13.83
C ARG A 176 -18.94 14.68 13.18
N GLN A 177 -19.91 15.53 12.83
CA GLN A 177 -21.14 15.11 12.15
C GLN A 177 -20.85 14.47 10.78
N TYR A 178 -19.91 15.04 10.03
CA TYR A 178 -19.50 14.46 8.75
C TYR A 178 -18.82 13.11 8.97
N GLN A 179 -17.94 13.00 9.97
CA GLN A 179 -17.25 11.75 10.27
C GLN A 179 -18.23 10.64 10.69
N LEU A 180 -19.24 10.95 11.51
CA LEU A 180 -20.24 9.96 11.90
C LEU A 180 -21.03 9.47 10.68
N ARG A 181 -21.53 10.38 9.84
CA ARG A 181 -22.27 10.02 8.62
C ARG A 181 -21.43 9.20 7.63
N ASP A 182 -20.14 9.50 7.51
CA ASP A 182 -19.21 8.70 6.70
C ASP A 182 -19.03 7.29 7.27
N LEU A 183 -18.91 7.16 8.59
CA LEU A 183 -18.79 5.88 9.27
C LEU A 183 -20.07 5.05 9.15
N GLU A 184 -21.25 5.64 9.30
CA GLU A 184 -22.55 4.97 9.12
C GLU A 184 -22.68 4.42 7.70
N ARG A 185 -22.32 5.21 6.69
CA ARG A 185 -22.30 4.73 5.29
C ARG A 185 -21.34 3.57 5.10
N ARG A 186 -20.12 3.67 5.64
CA ARG A 186 -19.12 2.61 5.53
C ARG A 186 -19.50 1.36 6.32
N ALA A 187 -20.26 1.51 7.40
CA ALA A 187 -20.72 0.39 8.21
C ALA A 187 -21.57 -0.58 7.38
N VAL A 188 -22.49 -0.07 6.55
CA VAL A 188 -23.30 -0.90 5.64
C VAL A 188 -22.41 -1.70 4.69
N ILE A 189 -21.50 -1.01 3.98
CA ILE A 189 -20.60 -1.65 3.01
C ILE A 189 -19.72 -2.73 3.66
N VAL A 190 -19.16 -2.44 4.82
CA VAL A 190 -18.27 -3.39 5.53
C VAL A 190 -19.06 -4.54 6.13
N TRP A 191 -20.30 -4.30 6.58
CA TRP A 191 -21.18 -5.35 7.07
C TRP A 191 -21.55 -6.32 5.95
N ASP A 192 -22.02 -5.81 4.81
CA ASP A 192 -22.38 -6.63 3.65
C ASP A 192 -21.17 -7.45 3.17
N ALA A 193 -20.00 -6.81 3.06
CA ALA A 193 -18.77 -7.50 2.65
C ALA A 193 -18.29 -8.55 3.68
N LYS A 194 -18.56 -8.33 4.98
CA LYS A 194 -18.27 -9.29 6.04
C LYS A 194 -19.18 -10.50 5.92
N GLU A 195 -20.47 -10.29 5.66
CA GLU A 195 -21.44 -11.36 5.49
C GLU A 195 -21.13 -12.20 4.25
N GLU A 196 -20.90 -11.57 3.10
CA GLU A 196 -20.47 -12.23 1.86
C GLU A 196 -19.20 -13.07 2.07
N ALA A 197 -18.23 -12.55 2.82
CA ALA A 197 -17.01 -13.29 3.15
C ALA A 197 -17.26 -14.48 4.11
N SER A 198 -18.26 -14.37 4.99
CA SER A 198 -18.68 -15.44 5.88
C SER A 198 -19.38 -16.56 5.10
N GLU A 199 -20.29 -16.21 4.20
CA GLU A 199 -20.98 -17.12 3.28
C GLU A 199 -19.98 -17.86 2.39
N THR A 200 -19.08 -17.12 1.73
CA THR A 200 -18.03 -17.72 0.87
C THR A 200 -17.17 -18.74 1.65
N LEU A 201 -16.84 -18.45 2.91
CA LEU A 201 -16.08 -19.38 3.75
C LEU A 201 -16.91 -20.61 4.13
N ALA A 202 -18.20 -20.45 4.39
CA ALA A 202 -19.12 -21.56 4.66
C ALA A 202 -19.29 -22.47 3.43
N GLU A 203 -19.44 -21.91 2.24
CA GLU A 203 -19.53 -22.66 0.97
C GLU A 203 -18.27 -23.51 0.73
N VAL A 204 -17.09 -22.91 0.81
CA VAL A 204 -15.83 -23.64 0.63
C VAL A 204 -15.62 -24.64 1.79
N GLY A 205 -16.04 -24.30 3.01
CA GLY A 205 -16.00 -25.21 4.16
C GLY A 205 -16.89 -26.45 3.99
N ALA A 206 -18.07 -26.29 3.37
CA ALA A 206 -18.96 -27.40 3.04
C ALA A 206 -18.34 -28.32 1.98
N GLU A 207 -17.69 -27.75 0.95
CA GLU A 207 -16.92 -28.52 -0.05
C GLU A 207 -15.81 -29.37 0.61
N VAL A 208 -15.05 -28.78 1.54
CA VAL A 208 -14.00 -29.49 2.29
C VAL A 208 -14.58 -30.60 3.16
N SER A 209 -15.69 -30.34 3.87
CA SER A 209 -16.31 -31.33 4.76
C SER A 209 -16.87 -32.53 3.98
N ALA A 210 -17.42 -32.28 2.80
CA ALA A 210 -17.91 -33.35 1.93
C ALA A 210 -16.78 -34.25 1.37
N LEU A 211 -15.52 -33.80 1.40
CA LEU A 211 -14.34 -34.59 1.04
C LEU A 211 -13.80 -35.42 2.22
N GLU A 212 -14.18 -35.12 3.47
CA GLU A 212 -13.64 -35.78 4.67
C GLU A 212 -13.82 -37.31 4.64
N HIS A 213 -15.00 -37.75 4.22
CA HIS A 213 -15.37 -39.17 4.16
C HIS A 213 -14.98 -39.86 2.84
N LYS A 214 -14.60 -39.07 1.83
CA LYS A 214 -14.31 -39.51 0.47
C LYS A 214 -12.81 -39.81 0.26
N VAL A 215 -11.94 -39.17 1.04
CA VAL A 215 -10.49 -39.15 0.80
C VAL A 215 -9.73 -40.03 1.80
N PHE A 216 -8.68 -40.72 1.32
CA PHE A 216 -7.83 -41.63 2.11
C PHE A 216 -6.35 -41.17 2.13
N GLY A 217 -5.55 -41.77 3.03
CA GLY A 217 -4.09 -41.55 3.07
C GLY A 217 -3.65 -40.11 3.41
N GLU A 218 -2.59 -39.62 2.74
CA GLU A 218 -2.02 -38.29 2.96
C GLU A 218 -3.00 -37.15 2.66
N HIS A 219 -3.89 -37.35 1.68
CA HIS A 219 -4.92 -36.39 1.31
C HIS A 219 -5.97 -36.22 2.42
N LYS A 220 -6.24 -37.26 3.22
CA LYS A 220 -7.14 -37.15 4.40
C LYS A 220 -6.55 -36.25 5.48
N ALA A 221 -5.24 -36.35 5.73
CA ALA A 221 -4.55 -35.44 6.64
C ALA A 221 -4.62 -33.98 6.15
N TRP A 222 -4.56 -33.77 4.82
CA TRP A 222 -4.76 -32.46 4.21
C TRP A 222 -6.16 -31.91 4.41
N VAL A 223 -7.18 -32.70 4.12
CA VAL A 223 -8.57 -32.28 4.34
C VAL A 223 -8.83 -31.95 5.82
N LYS A 224 -8.29 -32.73 6.78
CA LYS A 224 -8.42 -32.44 8.22
C LYS A 224 -7.82 -31.08 8.62
N GLU A 225 -6.64 -30.74 8.10
CA GLU A 225 -6.05 -29.40 8.33
C GLU A 225 -6.92 -28.28 7.75
N LEU A 226 -7.54 -28.50 6.59
CA LEU A 226 -8.47 -27.54 5.99
C LEU A 226 -9.72 -27.34 6.83
N ILE A 227 -10.28 -28.42 7.39
CA ILE A 227 -11.44 -28.34 8.30
C ILE A 227 -11.07 -27.57 9.57
N ALA A 228 -9.87 -27.78 10.12
CA ALA A 228 -9.41 -27.05 11.31
C ALA A 228 -9.31 -25.52 11.07
N MET A 229 -9.09 -25.08 9.83
CA MET A 229 -9.10 -23.64 9.47
C MET A 229 -10.52 -23.07 9.29
N CYS A 230 -11.55 -23.91 9.21
CA CYS A 230 -12.94 -23.51 8.96
C CYS A 230 -13.88 -24.08 10.05
N PRO A 231 -14.02 -23.42 11.22
CA PRO A 231 -14.93 -23.91 12.26
C PRO A 231 -16.41 -23.94 11.79
N SER A 232 -16.82 -23.01 10.90
CA SER A 232 -18.16 -23.01 10.28
C SER A 232 -18.45 -24.22 9.39
N ALA A 233 -17.42 -24.95 8.97
CA ALA A 233 -17.57 -26.21 8.24
C ALA A 233 -18.14 -27.33 9.14
N GLN A 234 -17.93 -27.23 10.47
CA GLN A 234 -18.41 -28.22 11.43
C GLN A 234 -19.94 -28.19 11.60
N GLU A 235 -20.57 -27.03 11.41
CA GLU A 235 -22.03 -26.85 11.53
C GLU A 235 -22.78 -27.48 10.34
N HIS A 236 -22.13 -27.62 9.17
CA HIS A 236 -22.73 -28.16 7.94
C HIS A 236 -22.37 -29.63 7.68
N ARG A 237 -21.92 -30.36 8.72
CA ARG A 237 -21.41 -31.75 8.67
C ARG A 237 -22.35 -32.84 8.13
N GLY A 238 -23.51 -32.50 7.58
CA GLY A 238 -24.49 -33.44 7.03
C GLY A 238 -24.90 -33.20 5.56
N SER A 239 -24.38 -32.16 4.89
CA SER A 239 -24.74 -31.90 3.50
C SER A 239 -23.98 -32.82 2.55
N ASN A 240 -24.59 -33.94 2.17
CA ASN A 240 -24.04 -34.94 1.22
C ASN A 240 -23.89 -34.43 -0.23
N ARG A 241 -24.08 -33.13 -0.49
CA ARG A 241 -24.01 -32.57 -1.85
C ARG A 241 -22.61 -32.08 -2.17
N SER A 242 -21.67 -33.00 -2.40
CA SER A 242 -20.54 -32.72 -3.29
C SER A 242 -20.74 -33.46 -4.62
N PRO A 243 -21.00 -32.74 -5.73
CA PRO A 243 -21.14 -33.33 -7.07
C PRO A 243 -19.85 -33.94 -7.63
N ILE A 244 -18.75 -33.90 -6.88
CA ILE A 244 -17.39 -34.10 -7.42
C ILE A 244 -17.04 -35.60 -7.38
N PRO A 245 -16.72 -36.21 -8.54
CA PRO A 245 -16.20 -37.57 -8.62
C PRO A 245 -14.84 -37.68 -7.92
N LEU A 246 -14.64 -38.76 -7.17
CA LEU A 246 -13.40 -39.07 -6.43
C LEU A 246 -12.14 -39.12 -7.32
N ASP A 247 -12.30 -39.54 -8.58
CA ASP A 247 -11.22 -39.66 -9.57
C ASP A 247 -10.59 -38.31 -9.98
N ARG A 248 -11.15 -37.17 -9.56
CA ARG A 248 -10.61 -35.82 -9.83
C ARG A 248 -9.91 -35.18 -8.62
N VAL A 249 -9.78 -35.89 -7.50
CA VAL A 249 -9.13 -35.36 -6.29
C VAL A 249 -7.61 -35.55 -6.40
N ASP A 250 -6.99 -34.73 -7.24
CA ASP A 250 -5.54 -34.67 -7.39
C ASP A 250 -4.89 -33.68 -6.41
N ASP A 251 -3.57 -33.79 -6.26
CA ASP A 251 -2.73 -32.81 -5.52
C ASP A 251 -3.00 -31.36 -5.95
N GLU A 252 -3.25 -31.15 -7.25
CA GLU A 252 -3.51 -29.82 -7.82
C GLU A 252 -4.90 -29.31 -7.42
N TYR A 253 -5.90 -30.20 -7.36
CA TYR A 253 -7.22 -29.85 -6.88
C TYR A 253 -7.18 -29.47 -5.40
N LEU A 254 -6.51 -30.27 -4.56
CA LEU A 254 -6.34 -29.96 -3.12
C LEU A 254 -5.52 -28.67 -2.89
N ALA A 255 -4.53 -28.39 -3.74
CA ALA A 255 -3.80 -27.12 -3.71
C ALA A 255 -4.73 -25.95 -4.05
N SER A 256 -5.55 -26.08 -5.10
CA SER A 256 -6.52 -25.05 -5.47
C SER A 256 -7.56 -24.82 -4.36
N LEU A 257 -8.04 -25.89 -3.72
CA LEU A 257 -8.99 -25.83 -2.61
C LEU A 257 -8.36 -25.16 -1.38
N THR A 258 -7.12 -25.51 -1.05
CA THR A 258 -6.35 -24.86 0.02
C THR A 258 -6.22 -23.36 -0.21
N ARG A 259 -5.94 -22.96 -1.45
CA ARG A 259 -5.86 -21.53 -1.81
C ARG A 259 -7.20 -20.82 -1.62
N ARG A 260 -8.30 -21.43 -2.06
CA ARG A 260 -9.67 -20.91 -1.87
C ARG A 260 -10.05 -20.77 -0.39
N VAL A 261 -9.81 -21.81 0.40
CA VAL A 261 -10.05 -21.81 1.87
C VAL A 261 -9.27 -20.69 2.54
N ARG A 262 -7.94 -20.62 2.29
CA ARG A 262 -7.10 -19.59 2.89
C ARG A 262 -7.51 -18.19 2.45
N SER A 263 -7.87 -18.00 1.18
CA SER A 263 -8.33 -16.71 0.66
C SER A 263 -9.64 -16.27 1.34
N ALA A 264 -10.63 -17.16 1.42
CA ALA A 264 -11.91 -16.89 2.08
C ALA A 264 -11.73 -16.59 3.58
N ALA A 265 -10.92 -17.39 4.29
CA ALA A 265 -10.64 -17.20 5.71
C ALA A 265 -9.98 -15.84 5.98
N ARG A 266 -8.99 -15.45 5.18
CA ARG A 266 -8.34 -14.13 5.26
C ARG A 266 -9.32 -12.99 4.98
N LYS A 267 -10.20 -13.12 3.98
CA LYS A 267 -11.24 -12.11 3.64
C LYS A 267 -12.20 -11.91 4.82
N LYS A 268 -12.65 -13.00 5.46
CA LYS A 268 -13.51 -12.95 6.66
C LYS A 268 -12.82 -12.29 7.86
N GLU A 269 -11.58 -12.68 8.17
CA GLU A 269 -10.81 -12.09 9.28
C GLU A 269 -10.61 -10.59 9.07
N ARG A 270 -10.26 -10.19 7.84
CA ARG A 270 -10.09 -8.80 7.45
C ARG A 270 -11.35 -7.97 7.71
N TYR A 271 -12.51 -8.37 7.18
CA TYR A 271 -13.74 -7.58 7.34
C TYR A 271 -14.25 -7.61 8.79
N THR A 272 -14.01 -8.70 9.52
CA THR A 272 -14.30 -8.75 10.96
C THR A 272 -13.45 -7.74 11.74
N SER A 273 -12.17 -7.61 11.41
CA SER A 273 -11.27 -6.62 12.01
C SER A 273 -11.63 -5.19 11.60
N GLU A 274 -11.95 -4.97 10.33
CA GLU A 274 -12.40 -3.66 9.82
C GLU A 274 -13.69 -3.21 10.50
N TRP A 275 -14.66 -4.11 10.65
CA TRP A 275 -15.89 -3.88 11.41
C TRP A 275 -15.62 -3.49 12.87
N GLY A 276 -14.76 -4.24 13.56
CA GLY A 276 -14.36 -3.91 14.93
C GLY A 276 -13.65 -2.55 15.03
N SER A 277 -12.84 -2.19 14.03
CA SER A 277 -12.21 -0.87 13.95
C SER A 277 -13.21 0.24 13.70
N LEU A 278 -14.21 0.02 12.85
CA LEU A 278 -15.29 0.99 12.59
C LEU A 278 -16.09 1.28 13.86
N ILE A 279 -16.50 0.24 14.61
CA ILE A 279 -17.23 0.38 15.88
C ILE A 279 -16.41 1.21 16.88
N ARG A 280 -15.11 0.91 17.03
CA ARG A 280 -14.23 1.66 17.95
C ARG A 280 -14.16 3.14 17.59
N VAL A 281 -14.00 3.46 16.31
CA VAL A 281 -13.92 4.86 15.84
C VAL A 281 -15.28 5.55 15.98
N ALA A 282 -16.37 4.88 15.61
CA ALA A 282 -17.72 5.43 15.73
C ALA A 282 -18.07 5.75 17.20
N THR A 283 -17.77 4.82 18.11
CA THR A 283 -17.99 5.01 19.54
C THR A 283 -17.17 6.17 20.09
N PHE A 284 -15.89 6.30 19.70
CA PHE A 284 -15.06 7.43 20.11
C PHE A 284 -15.65 8.78 19.64
N ILE A 285 -16.13 8.86 18.39
CA ILE A 285 -16.74 10.09 17.88
C ILE A 285 -18.04 10.38 18.61
N GLN A 286 -18.84 9.36 18.91
CA GLN A 286 -20.07 9.49 19.70
C GLN A 286 -19.78 9.99 21.11
N ASP A 287 -18.78 9.42 21.81
CA ASP A 287 -18.38 9.85 23.15
C ASP A 287 -17.98 11.33 23.17
N VAL A 288 -17.28 11.81 22.13
CA VAL A 288 -16.90 13.23 22.01
C VAL A 288 -18.10 14.14 21.70
N MET A 289 -19.14 13.64 21.03
CA MET A 289 -20.37 14.39 20.80
C MET A 289 -21.26 14.42 22.04
N ASP A 290 -21.42 13.29 22.72
CA ASP A 290 -22.17 13.16 23.98
C ASP A 290 -21.54 13.99 25.10
N ALA A 291 -20.20 14.07 25.17
CA ALA A 291 -19.51 14.94 26.13
C ALA A 291 -19.78 16.43 25.88
N GLY A 292 -20.09 16.82 24.64
CA GLY A 292 -20.42 18.20 24.28
C GLY A 292 -21.86 18.61 24.64
N THR A 293 -22.77 17.64 24.77
CA THR A 293 -24.16 17.88 25.19
C THR A 293 -24.35 17.72 26.71
N SER A 294 -23.43 17.04 27.39
CA SER A 294 -23.46 16.85 28.85
C SER A 294 -23.05 18.12 29.61
N SER A 295 -23.83 18.51 30.62
CA SER A 295 -23.56 19.70 31.46
C SER A 295 -22.28 19.60 32.28
N LYS A 296 -21.73 18.39 32.45
CA LYS A 296 -20.52 18.14 33.25
C LYS A 296 -19.22 18.44 32.51
N GLY A 297 -19.26 18.54 31.16
CA GLY A 297 -18.07 18.84 30.33
C GLY A 297 -16.91 17.84 30.50
N GLU A 298 -17.22 16.60 30.88
CA GLU A 298 -16.25 15.55 31.15
C GLU A 298 -16.30 14.49 30.05
N LEU A 299 -15.15 14.22 29.42
CA LEU A 299 -15.03 13.21 28.38
C LEU A 299 -14.82 11.83 29.01
N VAL A 300 -15.83 10.97 28.94
CA VAL A 300 -15.72 9.55 29.32
C VAL A 300 -15.56 8.73 28.05
N ILE A 301 -14.39 8.13 27.85
CA ILE A 301 -14.09 7.31 26.68
C ILE A 301 -14.45 5.86 26.99
N ARG A 302 -15.45 5.29 26.29
CA ARG A 302 -15.95 3.93 26.54
C ARG A 302 -14.93 2.85 26.14
N PHE A 303 -14.22 3.05 25.04
CA PHE A 303 -13.12 2.19 24.62
C PHE A 303 -11.80 2.84 25.00
N ASN A 304 -11.23 2.42 26.13
CA ASN A 304 -9.97 2.94 26.65
C ASN A 304 -8.84 2.74 25.62
N THR A 305 -8.56 3.77 24.83
CA THR A 305 -7.31 3.88 24.11
C THR A 305 -6.28 4.36 25.13
N ALA A 306 -5.07 3.82 25.10
CA ALA A 306 -3.97 4.06 26.05
C ALA A 306 -3.52 5.53 26.27
N ARG A 307 -4.31 6.51 25.81
CA ARG A 307 -4.10 7.96 25.91
C ARG A 307 -4.85 8.61 27.09
N SER A 308 -5.61 7.85 27.87
CA SER A 308 -6.38 8.34 29.03
C SER A 308 -5.52 8.78 30.22
N GLY A 309 -4.22 8.46 30.26
CA GLY A 309 -3.33 8.83 31.37
C GLY A 309 -2.62 10.19 31.24
N LEU A 310 -2.67 10.85 30.08
CA LEU A 310 -1.88 12.07 29.82
C LEU A 310 -2.63 13.38 30.13
N PHE A 311 -3.96 13.35 30.22
CA PHE A 311 -4.78 14.56 30.38
C PHE A 311 -5.89 14.34 31.39
N SER A 312 -6.17 15.38 32.20
CA SER A 312 -7.42 15.44 32.98
C SER A 312 -8.64 15.34 32.03
N PRO A 313 -9.75 14.69 32.43
CA PRO A 313 -10.95 14.52 31.59
C PRO A 313 -11.48 15.81 30.95
N ARG A 314 -11.35 16.95 31.64
CA ARG A 314 -11.74 18.28 31.10
C ARG A 314 -10.74 18.83 30.10
N ALA A 315 -9.44 18.62 30.33
CA ALA A 315 -8.40 19.02 29.40
C ALA A 315 -8.47 18.19 28.10
N ALA A 316 -8.74 16.89 28.23
CA ALA A 316 -8.98 16.00 27.10
C ALA A 316 -10.18 16.47 26.26
N TYR A 317 -11.28 16.87 26.91
CA TYR A 317 -12.45 17.43 26.22
C TYR A 317 -12.07 18.65 25.37
N HIS A 318 -11.47 19.69 25.95
CA HIS A 318 -11.09 20.89 25.19
C HIS A 318 -10.08 20.61 24.07
N PHE A 319 -9.14 19.69 24.30
CA PHE A 319 -8.18 19.29 23.29
C PHE A 319 -8.86 18.64 22.07
N TYR A 320 -9.71 17.63 22.29
CA TYR A 320 -10.38 16.92 21.20
C TYR A 320 -11.49 17.72 20.51
N VAL A 321 -12.16 18.61 21.24
CA VAL A 321 -13.29 19.40 20.73
C VAL A 321 -12.83 20.67 20.01
N ASN A 322 -11.81 21.37 20.52
CA ASN A 322 -11.39 22.67 19.98
C ASN A 322 -10.06 22.59 19.23
N VAL A 323 -9.02 22.03 19.85
CA VAL A 323 -7.64 22.07 19.32
C VAL A 323 -7.51 21.15 18.10
N VAL A 324 -7.98 19.90 18.19
CA VAL A 324 -7.84 18.92 17.11
C VAL A 324 -8.56 19.35 15.82
N PRO A 325 -9.82 19.81 15.83
CA PRO A 325 -10.49 20.29 14.62
C PRO A 325 -9.84 21.53 14.02
N LEU A 326 -9.39 22.49 14.85
CA LEU A 326 -8.69 23.68 14.37
C LEU A 326 -7.37 23.31 13.69
N ALA A 327 -6.55 22.47 14.34
CA ALA A 327 -5.29 21.99 13.79
C ALA A 327 -5.50 21.29 12.44
N LYS A 328 -6.51 20.41 12.33
CA LYS A 328 -6.89 19.76 11.06
C LYS A 328 -7.24 20.77 9.98
N ARG A 329 -8.05 21.81 10.29
CA ARG A 329 -8.42 22.85 9.31
C ARG A 329 -7.22 23.66 8.84
N VAL A 330 -6.38 24.13 9.77
CA VAL A 330 -5.17 24.90 9.44
C VAL A 330 -4.23 24.07 8.57
N THR A 331 -3.93 22.83 8.97
CA THR A 331 -3.10 21.93 8.17
C THR A 331 -3.73 21.62 6.81
N ALA A 332 -5.06 21.48 6.72
CA ALA A 332 -5.74 21.23 5.45
C ALA A 332 -5.58 22.41 4.47
N VAL A 333 -5.68 23.65 4.96
CA VAL A 333 -5.46 24.85 4.13
C VAL A 333 -4.00 24.94 3.69
N LEU A 334 -3.05 24.73 4.60
CA LEU A 334 -1.62 24.74 4.28
C LEU A 334 -1.26 23.70 3.20
N LEU A 335 -1.71 22.46 3.36
CA LEU A 335 -1.48 21.41 2.37
C LEU A 335 -2.22 21.68 1.05
N GLY A 336 -3.43 22.26 1.10
CA GLY A 336 -4.18 22.67 -0.09
C GLY A 336 -3.46 23.75 -0.90
N MET A 337 -2.88 24.75 -0.21
CA MET A 337 -2.05 25.78 -0.86
C MET A 337 -0.79 25.17 -1.46
N LEU A 338 -0.11 24.27 -0.74
CA LEU A 338 1.08 23.58 -1.25
C LEU A 338 0.75 22.75 -2.50
N SER A 339 -0.38 22.05 -2.52
CA SER A 339 -0.87 21.35 -3.73
C SER A 339 -1.08 22.28 -4.91
N ALA A 340 -1.73 23.43 -4.68
CA ALA A 340 -1.96 24.41 -5.72
C ALA A 340 -0.63 24.95 -6.28
N ILE A 341 0.35 25.23 -5.41
CA ILE A 341 1.70 25.67 -5.80
C ILE A 341 2.40 24.61 -6.66
N ILE A 342 2.32 23.33 -6.31
CA ILE A 342 2.95 22.24 -7.06
C ILE A 342 2.32 22.12 -8.46
N VAL A 343 0.99 22.07 -8.54
CA VAL A 343 0.27 21.99 -9.82
C VAL A 343 0.56 23.22 -10.68
N PHE A 344 0.55 24.40 -10.09
CA PHE A 344 0.88 25.65 -10.78
C PHE A 344 2.32 25.60 -11.31
N SER A 345 3.29 25.18 -10.51
CA SER A 345 4.68 25.05 -10.94
C SER A 345 4.84 24.12 -12.15
N GLU A 346 4.10 23.02 -12.21
CA GLU A 346 4.17 22.05 -13.30
C GLU A 346 3.58 22.60 -14.60
N ILE A 347 2.47 23.33 -14.52
CA ILE A 347 1.83 23.94 -15.70
C ILE A 347 2.77 24.94 -16.39
N PHE A 348 3.55 25.71 -15.61
CA PHE A 348 4.41 26.76 -16.13
C PHE A 348 5.85 26.32 -16.44
N ILE A 349 6.20 25.03 -16.25
CA ILE A 349 7.58 24.54 -16.45
C ILE A 349 8.06 24.69 -17.90
N ASN A 350 7.15 24.55 -18.88
CA ASN A 350 7.44 24.66 -20.31
C ASN A 350 7.08 26.04 -20.91
N ALA A 351 6.64 26.99 -20.08
CA ALA A 351 6.35 28.34 -20.56
C ALA A 351 7.66 29.04 -20.95
N LYS A 352 7.67 29.75 -22.08
CA LYS A 352 8.85 30.47 -22.62
C LYS A 352 9.52 31.42 -21.61
N HIS A 353 8.80 31.83 -20.57
CA HIS A 353 9.33 32.56 -19.43
C HIS A 353 9.21 31.71 -18.14
N PRO A 354 10.31 31.06 -17.69
CA PRO A 354 10.31 30.24 -16.45
C PRO A 354 10.16 31.06 -15.16
N LEU A 355 9.89 32.38 -15.26
CA LEU A 355 9.74 33.32 -14.15
C LEU A 355 8.43 33.16 -13.37
N ILE A 356 7.48 32.33 -13.84
CA ILE A 356 6.17 32.17 -13.20
C ILE A 356 6.14 30.93 -12.26
N SER A 357 7.08 29.98 -12.40
CA SER A 357 7.14 28.84 -11.46
C SER A 357 7.55 29.33 -10.08
N ILE A 358 6.61 29.31 -9.13
CA ILE A 358 6.82 29.74 -7.73
C ILE A 358 7.97 28.95 -7.09
N VAL A 359 8.07 27.65 -7.37
CA VAL A 359 9.16 26.80 -6.88
C VAL A 359 10.49 27.24 -7.48
N GLY A 360 10.52 27.52 -8.79
CA GLY A 360 11.72 28.02 -9.48
C GLY A 360 12.19 29.38 -8.95
N ILE A 361 11.25 30.29 -8.62
CA ILE A 361 11.56 31.59 -8.02
C ILE A 361 12.14 31.40 -6.61
N VAL A 362 11.53 30.56 -5.78
CA VAL A 362 12.02 30.29 -4.41
C VAL A 362 13.43 29.71 -4.43
N VAL A 363 13.71 28.78 -5.34
CA VAL A 363 15.04 28.18 -5.48
C VAL A 363 16.07 29.20 -5.96
N ARG A 364 15.73 30.05 -6.95
CA ARG A 364 16.65 31.10 -7.44
C ARG A 364 16.84 32.23 -6.43
N GLY A 365 15.79 32.60 -5.70
CA GLY A 365 15.78 33.65 -4.68
C GLY A 365 16.45 33.27 -3.37
N ALA A 366 16.62 31.97 -3.09
CA ALA A 366 17.39 31.48 -1.95
C ALA A 366 18.89 31.85 -2.01
N GLY A 367 19.38 32.28 -3.18
CA GLY A 367 20.75 32.78 -3.37
C GLY A 367 21.81 31.73 -3.00
N PRO A 368 22.97 32.12 -2.46
CA PRO A 368 24.08 31.20 -2.11
C PRO A 368 23.78 30.22 -0.96
N LYS A 369 22.58 30.24 -0.38
CA LYS A 369 22.22 29.39 0.77
C LYS A 369 21.69 28.04 0.30
N TRP A 370 22.56 27.19 -0.24
CA TRP A 370 22.23 25.84 -0.72
C TRP A 370 21.48 24.97 0.31
N ALA A 371 21.79 25.16 1.60
CA ALA A 371 21.08 24.52 2.71
C ALA A 371 19.56 24.80 2.71
N LEU A 372 19.14 26.02 2.33
CA LEU A 372 17.72 26.40 2.28
C LEU A 372 17.02 25.78 1.07
N VAL A 373 17.68 25.77 -0.09
CA VAL A 373 17.20 25.10 -1.31
C VAL A 373 17.01 23.61 -1.07
N GLU A 374 17.98 22.97 -0.42
CA GLU A 374 17.94 21.56 -0.04
C GLU A 374 16.76 21.27 0.89
N LEU A 375 16.57 22.05 1.97
CA LEU A 375 15.48 21.85 2.92
C LEU A 375 14.08 22.06 2.29
N ILE A 376 13.92 23.06 1.43
CA ILE A 376 12.67 23.31 0.71
C ILE A 376 12.39 22.16 -0.27
N SER A 377 13.41 21.66 -0.96
CA SER A 377 13.29 20.55 -1.91
C SER A 377 12.89 19.26 -1.20
N VAL A 378 13.52 18.95 -0.06
CA VAL A 378 13.13 17.82 0.80
C VAL A 378 11.69 17.96 1.26
N ALA A 379 11.25 19.15 1.70
CA ALA A 379 9.88 19.36 2.15
C ALA A 379 8.85 19.14 1.04
N ILE A 380 9.08 19.68 -0.17
CA ILE A 380 8.18 19.53 -1.32
C ILE A 380 8.14 18.06 -1.79
N LEU A 381 9.29 17.41 -1.97
CA LEU A 381 9.35 16.00 -2.37
C LEU A 381 8.72 15.07 -1.33
N THR A 382 8.93 15.34 -0.04
CA THR A 382 8.30 14.59 1.04
C THR A 382 6.79 14.72 0.97
N TYR A 383 6.27 15.92 0.72
CA TYR A 383 4.83 16.11 0.54
C TYR A 383 4.29 15.32 -0.67
N MET A 384 4.95 15.41 -1.82
CA MET A 384 4.56 14.65 -3.02
C MET A 384 4.61 13.14 -2.77
N ALA A 385 5.63 12.64 -2.08
CA ALA A 385 5.75 11.24 -1.70
C ALA A 385 4.64 10.82 -0.73
N VAL A 386 4.30 11.66 0.26
CA VAL A 386 3.16 11.43 1.16
C VAL A 386 1.84 11.36 0.37
N CYS A 387 1.64 12.23 -0.62
CA CYS A 387 0.47 12.19 -1.51
C CYS A 387 0.37 10.87 -2.30
N THR A 388 1.47 10.46 -2.93
CA THR A 388 1.55 9.24 -3.73
C THR A 388 1.38 8.00 -2.87
N TYR A 389 2.17 7.86 -1.81
CA TYR A 389 2.18 6.66 -0.96
C TYR A 389 0.92 6.54 -0.12
N THR A 390 0.36 7.63 0.41
CA THR A 390 -0.91 7.56 1.15
C THR A 390 -2.06 7.15 0.24
N THR A 391 -2.06 7.59 -1.02
CA THR A 391 -3.04 7.13 -2.01
C THR A 391 -2.82 5.66 -2.31
N LEU A 392 -1.59 5.25 -2.62
CA LEU A 392 -1.24 3.85 -2.92
C LEU A 392 -1.67 2.90 -1.79
N LEU A 393 -1.24 3.15 -0.56
CA LEU A 393 -1.50 2.27 0.58
C LEU A 393 -2.98 2.20 0.98
N ARG A 394 -3.82 3.13 0.47
CA ARG A 394 -5.28 3.14 0.69
C ARG A 394 -6.06 2.58 -0.49
N LEU A 395 -5.44 2.34 -1.63
CA LEU A 395 -6.12 1.74 -2.77
C LEU A 395 -6.54 0.32 -2.42
N GLN A 396 -7.82 0.02 -2.66
CA GLN A 396 -8.34 -1.34 -2.62
C GLN A 396 -8.39 -1.84 -4.07
N VAL A 397 -7.47 -2.71 -4.43
CA VAL A 397 -7.39 -3.23 -5.81
C VAL A 397 -8.32 -4.44 -5.90
N PHE A 398 -9.46 -4.26 -6.56
CA PHE A 398 -10.49 -5.28 -6.83
C PHE A 398 -10.95 -6.09 -5.60
N ASN A 399 -10.93 -5.48 -4.40
CA ASN A 399 -11.18 -6.17 -3.12
C ASN A 399 -10.26 -7.37 -2.81
N LEU A 400 -9.27 -7.67 -3.66
CA LEU A 400 -8.33 -8.77 -3.52
C LEU A 400 -7.13 -8.38 -2.64
N PHE A 401 -6.60 -7.17 -2.84
CA PHE A 401 -5.45 -6.68 -2.08
C PHE A 401 -5.82 -5.41 -1.32
N ALA A 402 -5.52 -5.40 -0.03
CA ALA A 402 -5.59 -4.18 0.78
C ALA A 402 -4.70 -4.28 2.02
N LEU A 403 -4.18 -3.13 2.43
CA LEU A 403 -3.47 -2.99 3.69
C LEU A 403 -4.45 -2.70 4.83
N VAL A 404 -4.57 -3.65 5.74
CA VAL A 404 -5.46 -3.55 6.90
C VAL A 404 -4.63 -3.19 8.13
N PRO A 405 -4.93 -2.07 8.81
CA PRO A 405 -4.21 -1.67 10.01
C PRO A 405 -4.43 -2.67 11.17
N ASN A 406 -3.60 -2.56 12.21
CA ASN A 406 -3.64 -3.41 13.43
C ASN A 406 -3.19 -4.85 13.18
N HIS A 407 -2.21 -5.04 12.30
CA HIS A 407 -1.58 -6.34 12.05
C HIS A 407 -2.47 -7.42 11.40
N HIS A 408 -3.51 -7.03 10.65
CA HIS A 408 -4.39 -7.98 9.95
C HIS A 408 -4.14 -7.99 8.43
N THR A 409 -3.04 -7.40 7.95
CA THR A 409 -2.71 -7.47 6.52
C THR A 409 -2.20 -8.85 6.17
N ASP A 410 -2.77 -9.42 5.10
CA ASP A 410 -2.33 -10.67 4.54
C ASP A 410 -0.96 -10.54 3.83
N PRO A 411 -0.12 -11.59 3.86
CA PRO A 411 1.20 -11.51 3.25
C PRO A 411 1.17 -11.26 1.72
N PRO A 412 0.25 -11.81 0.91
CA PRO A 412 0.12 -11.44 -0.51
C PRO A 412 -0.11 -9.94 -0.73
N SER A 413 -0.98 -9.29 0.05
CA SER A 413 -1.20 -7.84 -0.01
C SER A 413 0.05 -7.05 0.36
N LEU A 414 0.78 -7.42 1.42
CA LEU A 414 2.04 -6.74 1.80
C LEU A 414 3.05 -6.76 0.65
N ILE A 415 3.19 -7.92 0.01
CA ILE A 415 4.10 -8.12 -1.12
C ILE A 415 3.65 -7.32 -2.34
N PHE A 416 2.35 -7.30 -2.62
CA PHE A 416 1.78 -6.50 -3.71
C PHE A 416 2.13 -5.02 -3.55
N PHE A 417 1.85 -4.42 -2.39
CA PHE A 417 2.16 -3.00 -2.16
C PHE A 417 3.67 -2.71 -2.15
N ALA A 418 4.50 -3.66 -1.68
CA ALA A 418 5.95 -3.54 -1.79
C ALA A 418 6.43 -3.54 -3.25
N SER A 419 5.85 -4.42 -4.10
CA SER A 419 6.15 -4.44 -5.53
C SER A 419 5.76 -3.13 -6.22
N TYR A 420 4.59 -2.57 -5.89
CA TYR A 420 4.19 -1.29 -6.45
C TYR A 420 5.08 -0.14 -5.98
N LEU A 421 5.45 -0.08 -4.70
CA LEU A 421 6.36 0.96 -4.20
C LEU A 421 7.72 0.92 -4.92
N CYS A 422 8.29 -0.26 -5.16
CA CYS A 422 9.51 -0.42 -5.96
C CYS A 422 9.38 -0.02 -7.43
N ARG A 423 8.15 0.03 -7.99
CA ARG A 423 7.91 0.52 -9.35
C ARG A 423 7.85 2.04 -9.44
N LEU A 424 7.71 2.73 -8.31
CA LEU A 424 7.63 4.19 -8.23
C LEU A 424 9.00 4.85 -8.02
N THR A 425 10.06 4.06 -7.90
CA THR A 425 11.46 4.49 -7.88
C THR A 425 12.07 4.33 -9.25
#